data_AF-A0A7R9WSD8-F1
#
_entry.id   AF-A0A7R9WSD8-F1
#
_cell.length_a   1.000
_cell.length_b   1.000
_cell.length_c   1.000
_cell.angle_alpha   90.00
_cell.angle_beta   90.00
_cell.angle_gamma   90.00
#
_symmetry.space_group_name_H-M   'P 1'
#
loop_
_entity.id
_entity.type
_entity.pdbx_description
1 polymer ?
#
loop_
_entity_poly.entity_id
_entity_poly.type
_entity_poly.pdbx_seq_one_letter_code
_entity_poly.pdbx_strand_id
1 'polypeptide(L)'
;SKRVAQKAVAINTTNTAAGETTRQVRFGPTTIAEFAHIKGDNPSCSQGCPIALHPVHTRQESFSTDDFQSVRAMLPRRKGKRLVIPSNVRTHLLKESGYSESDIAAAALQVLVDKKLRAESVWQSLNDLMQDQGQKTPEEIKFIEKFADSIKQKEAAAQVNNGGAAATVAR
;
A
#
# COMPACT_ATOMS: atom_id res chain seq x y z
N SER A 1 1.47 30.60 13.38
CA SER A 1 0.02 30.59 13.68
C SER A 1 -0.71 29.78 12.60
N LYS A 2 -1.09 28.52 12.86
CA LYS A 2 -1.81 27.66 11.89
C LYS A 2 -3.10 27.19 12.56
N ARG A 3 -4.25 27.68 12.11
CA ARG A 3 -5.58 27.24 12.56
C ARG A 3 -5.94 25.94 11.85
N VAL A 4 -6.08 24.86 12.60
CA VAL A 4 -6.73 23.63 12.15
C VAL A 4 -8.24 23.93 12.16
N ALA A 5 -8.85 24.04 10.98
CA ALA A 5 -10.29 24.21 10.86
C ALA A 5 -10.99 22.91 11.27
N GLN A 6 -11.59 22.90 12.45
CA GLN A 6 -12.50 21.84 12.88
C GLN A 6 -13.77 21.94 12.03
N LYS A 7 -13.95 20.99 11.10
CA LYS A 7 -15.16 20.91 10.26
C LYS A 7 -16.29 20.34 11.12
N ALA A 8 -17.23 21.18 11.54
CA ALA A 8 -18.39 20.77 12.32
C ALA A 8 -19.28 19.81 11.53
N VAL A 9 -19.64 18.67 12.14
CA VAL A 9 -20.63 17.73 11.60
C VAL A 9 -22.01 18.22 12.02
N ALA A 10 -22.79 18.76 11.09
CA ALA A 10 -24.18 19.13 11.35
C ALA A 10 -25.07 17.88 11.29
N ILE A 11 -25.72 17.54 12.40
CA ILE A 11 -26.74 16.49 12.46
C ILE A 11 -28.08 17.16 12.17
N ASN A 12 -28.65 16.91 10.99
CA ASN A 12 -29.96 17.45 10.62
C ASN A 12 -31.05 16.46 11.05
N THR A 13 -31.83 16.82 12.07
CA THR A 13 -33.01 16.07 12.53
C THR A 13 -34.21 16.45 11.66
N THR A 14 -34.68 15.54 10.81
CA THR A 14 -35.93 15.75 10.05
C THR A 14 -37.10 15.15 10.82
N ASN A 15 -38.01 16.00 11.31
CA ASN A 15 -39.25 15.57 11.98
C ASN A 15 -40.16 14.87 10.97
N THR A 16 -40.28 13.55 11.09
CA THR A 16 -41.31 12.76 10.38
C THR A 16 -42.57 12.73 11.24
N ALA A 17 -43.75 12.89 10.63
CA ALA A 17 -45.04 13.18 11.29
C ALA A 17 -45.61 12.08 12.23
N ALA A 18 -44.81 11.08 12.61
CA ALA A 18 -45.19 9.95 13.45
C ALA A 18 -44.20 9.75 14.61
N GLY A 19 -43.96 10.76 15.44
CA GLY A 19 -43.35 10.64 16.79
C GLY A 19 -41.94 10.05 16.94
N GLU A 20 -41.39 9.42 15.90
CA GLU A 20 -40.10 8.75 15.91
C GLU A 20 -39.07 9.66 15.22
N THR A 21 -38.13 10.18 16.02
CA THR A 21 -37.01 10.96 15.51
C THR A 21 -36.00 10.01 14.84
N THR A 22 -36.13 9.83 13.53
CA THR A 22 -35.12 9.11 12.77
C THR A 22 -33.87 9.97 12.65
N ARG A 23 -32.78 9.53 13.29
CA ARG A 23 -31.47 10.19 13.17
C ARG A 23 -30.91 9.89 11.79
N GLN A 24 -30.82 10.90 10.93
CA GLN A 24 -30.23 10.76 9.61
C GLN A 24 -28.83 11.39 9.58
N VAL A 25 -27.86 10.66 9.02
CA VAL A 25 -26.52 11.18 8.74
C VAL A 25 -26.49 11.58 7.27
N ARG A 26 -26.08 12.83 6.99
CA ARG A 26 -25.85 13.32 5.63
C ARG A 26 -24.41 13.77 5.50
N PHE A 27 -23.83 13.49 4.33
CA PHE A 27 -22.50 13.95 4.00
C PHE A 27 -22.62 15.24 3.20
N GLY A 28 -21.83 16.25 3.56
CA GLY A 28 -21.68 17.44 2.74
C GLY A 28 -20.95 17.15 1.42
N PRO A 29 -20.67 18.18 0.61
CA PRO A 29 -19.83 18.03 -0.57
C PRO A 29 -18.44 17.50 -0.18
N THR A 30 -17.98 16.52 -0.94
CA THR A 30 -16.68 15.87 -0.76
C THR A 30 -15.68 16.46 -1.74
N THR A 31 -14.50 16.81 -1.23
CA THR A 31 -13.41 17.35 -2.05
C THR A 31 -12.44 16.24 -2.41
N ILE A 32 -12.15 16.09 -3.71
CA ILE A 32 -11.17 15.15 -4.24
C ILE A 32 -9.96 15.95 -4.70
N ALA A 33 -8.77 15.57 -4.22
CA ALA A 33 -7.51 16.15 -4.64
C ALA A 33 -6.71 15.13 -5.46
N GLU A 34 -6.18 15.57 -6.61
CA GLU A 34 -5.32 14.77 -7.47
C GLU A 34 -3.86 15.09 -7.18
N PHE A 35 -3.01 14.07 -7.16
CA PHE A 35 -1.59 14.18 -6.85
C PHE A 35 -0.78 13.46 -7.93
N ALA A 36 0.39 13.99 -8.25
CA ALA A 36 1.30 13.34 -9.18
C ALA A 36 1.83 12.01 -8.60
N HIS A 37 2.09 11.03 -9.47
CA HIS A 37 2.74 9.79 -9.08
C HIS A 37 4.25 10.00 -8.95
N ILE A 38 4.83 9.51 -7.86
CA ILE A 38 6.27 9.52 -7.60
C ILE A 38 6.77 8.13 -7.21
N LYS A 39 8.09 7.91 -7.34
CA LYS A 39 8.73 6.70 -6.80
C LYS A 39 8.55 6.68 -5.28
N GLY A 40 8.00 5.59 -4.75
CA GLY A 40 7.83 5.40 -3.31
C GLY A 40 9.03 4.70 -2.66
N ASP A 41 8.93 4.51 -1.35
CA ASP A 41 9.92 3.83 -0.50
C ASP A 41 9.30 2.66 0.30
N ASN A 42 8.02 2.35 0.09
CA ASN A 42 7.32 1.33 0.87
C ASN A 42 7.73 -0.10 0.46
N PRO A 43 8.39 -0.87 1.34
CA PRO A 43 8.83 -2.21 1.01
C PRO A 43 7.74 -3.26 1.18
N SER A 44 6.50 -2.86 1.47
CA SER A 44 5.35 -3.77 1.55
C SER A 44 4.80 -4.16 0.18
N CYS A 45 5.33 -3.59 -0.91
CA CYS A 45 4.94 -4.04 -2.25
C CYS A 45 5.40 -5.48 -2.46
N SER A 46 4.60 -6.33 -3.13
CA SER A 46 5.01 -7.72 -3.39
C SER A 46 6.25 -7.77 -4.30
N GLN A 47 6.23 -7.01 -5.40
CA GLN A 47 7.29 -6.93 -6.40
C GLN A 47 7.35 -5.55 -7.05
N GLY A 48 8.50 -5.21 -7.67
CA GLY A 48 8.70 -4.00 -8.47
C GLY A 48 8.72 -2.69 -7.67
N CYS A 49 8.91 -1.57 -8.38
CA CYS A 49 9.00 -0.24 -7.76
C CYS A 49 7.65 0.15 -7.10
N PRO A 50 7.65 0.56 -5.83
CA PRO A 50 6.46 1.13 -5.20
C PRO A 50 6.16 2.51 -5.80
N ILE A 51 4.88 2.88 -5.80
CA ILE A 51 4.41 4.22 -6.18
C ILE A 51 3.93 4.91 -4.92
N ALA A 52 4.23 6.20 -4.80
CA ALA A 52 3.66 7.10 -3.82
C ALA A 52 2.99 8.29 -4.52
N LEU A 53 2.22 9.06 -3.76
CA LEU A 53 1.64 10.32 -4.21
C LEU A 53 2.55 11.47 -3.79
N HIS A 54 2.73 12.44 -4.69
CA HIS A 54 3.44 13.66 -4.36
C HIS A 54 2.74 14.41 -3.21
N PRO A 55 3.46 15.08 -2.28
CA PRO A 55 2.83 15.78 -1.16
C PRO A 55 1.93 16.96 -1.56
N VAL A 56 2.17 17.52 -2.73
CA VAL A 56 1.43 18.68 -3.27
C VAL A 56 0.44 18.19 -4.34
N HIS A 57 -0.82 18.60 -4.19
CA HIS A 57 -1.88 18.29 -5.16
C HIS A 57 -1.75 19.17 -6.40
N THR A 58 -2.10 18.60 -7.55
CA THR A 58 -2.11 19.29 -8.85
C THR A 58 -3.48 19.85 -9.19
N ARG A 59 -4.55 19.20 -8.73
CA ARG A 59 -5.94 19.58 -8.98
C ARG A 59 -6.80 19.28 -7.76
N GLN A 60 -7.88 20.04 -7.59
CA GLN A 60 -8.84 19.82 -6.53
C GLN A 60 -10.25 20.12 -7.05
N GLU A 61 -11.19 19.21 -6.79
CA GLU A 61 -12.57 19.30 -7.25
C GLU A 61 -13.55 18.93 -6.13
N SER A 62 -14.78 19.41 -6.22
CA SER A 62 -15.82 19.17 -5.23
C SER A 62 -16.99 18.43 -5.86
N PHE A 63 -17.41 17.32 -5.25
CA PHE A 63 -18.47 16.45 -5.75
C PHE A 63 -19.56 16.24 -4.71
N SER A 64 -20.80 16.12 -5.19
CA SER A 64 -21.92 15.67 -4.37
C SER A 64 -21.79 14.17 -4.09
N THR A 65 -21.81 13.80 -2.81
CA THR A 65 -21.75 12.40 -2.40
C THR A 65 -23.00 11.64 -2.85
N ASP A 66 -24.16 12.31 -2.90
CA ASP A 66 -25.44 11.72 -3.27
C ASP A 66 -25.45 11.32 -4.76
N ASP A 67 -24.88 12.16 -5.62
CA ASP A 67 -24.76 11.86 -7.06
C ASP A 67 -23.89 10.62 -7.28
N PHE A 68 -22.75 10.54 -6.58
CA PHE A 68 -21.89 9.35 -6.65
C PHE A 68 -22.60 8.09 -6.16
N GLN A 69 -23.37 8.17 -5.07
CA GLN A 69 -24.09 7.02 -4.52
C GLN A 69 -25.18 6.52 -5.47
N SER A 70 -25.89 7.41 -6.16
CA SER A 70 -26.92 7.05 -7.14
C SER A 70 -26.36 6.17 -8.26
N VAL A 71 -25.17 6.50 -8.77
CA VAL A 71 -24.47 5.71 -9.80
C VAL A 71 -23.84 4.45 -9.19
N ARG A 72 -23.25 4.57 -8.00
CA ARG A 72 -22.54 3.47 -7.33
C ARG A 72 -23.47 2.32 -6.95
N ALA A 73 -24.73 2.59 -6.60
CA ALA A 73 -25.72 1.58 -6.24
C ALA A 73 -25.94 0.54 -7.34
N MET A 74 -25.71 0.91 -8.61
CA MET A 74 -25.86 0.01 -9.76
C MET A 74 -24.62 -0.88 -10.00
N LEU A 75 -23.49 -0.63 -9.30
CA LEU A 75 -22.21 -1.29 -9.57
C LEU A 75 -21.79 -2.24 -8.44
N PRO A 76 -21.29 -3.45 -8.74
CA PRO A 76 -20.83 -4.38 -7.72
C PRO A 76 -19.64 -3.84 -6.91
N ARG A 77 -19.52 -4.28 -5.65
CA ARG A 77 -18.38 -3.96 -4.79
C ARG A 77 -17.08 -4.52 -5.38
N ARG A 78 -16.04 -3.69 -5.46
CA ARG A 78 -14.69 -4.15 -5.87
C ARG A 78 -14.19 -5.16 -4.84
N LYS A 79 -13.65 -6.29 -5.31
CA LYS A 79 -13.07 -7.36 -4.50
C LYS A 79 -11.54 -7.33 -4.58
N GLY A 80 -10.87 -7.71 -3.49
CA GLY A 80 -9.41 -7.81 -3.29
C GLY A 80 -8.51 -7.43 -4.46
N LYS A 81 -8.35 -8.31 -5.45
CA LYS A 81 -7.44 -8.10 -6.60
C LYS A 81 -7.70 -6.81 -7.40
N ARG A 82 -8.95 -6.31 -7.43
CA ARG A 82 -9.33 -5.04 -8.09
C ARG A 82 -8.95 -3.79 -7.30
N LEU A 83 -8.44 -3.96 -6.07
CA LEU A 83 -7.94 -2.88 -5.22
C LEU A 83 -6.39 -2.82 -5.24
N VAL A 84 -5.73 -3.76 -5.93
CA VAL A 84 -4.28 -3.84 -6.02
C VAL A 84 -3.84 -3.37 -7.40
N ILE A 85 -2.86 -2.46 -7.45
CA ILE A 85 -2.25 -2.02 -8.70
C ILE A 85 -1.12 -3.00 -9.06
N PRO A 86 -1.21 -3.71 -10.20
CA PRO A 86 -0.18 -4.68 -10.59
C PRO A 86 1.14 -3.98 -10.93
N SER A 87 2.25 -4.71 -10.86
CA SER A 87 3.61 -4.15 -11.03
C SER A 87 3.82 -3.51 -12.41
N ASN A 88 3.32 -4.12 -13.48
CA ASN A 88 3.41 -3.58 -14.84
C ASN A 88 2.70 -2.24 -14.99
N VAL A 89 1.49 -2.10 -14.42
CA VAL A 89 0.75 -0.83 -14.41
C VAL A 89 1.51 0.21 -13.60
N ARG A 90 2.10 -0.17 -12.46
CA ARG A 90 2.94 0.76 -11.69
C ARG A 90 4.15 1.26 -12.50
N THR A 91 4.88 0.36 -13.14
CA THR A 91 6.01 0.73 -14.01
C THR A 91 5.57 1.69 -15.12
N HIS A 92 4.42 1.44 -15.74
CA HIS A 92 3.88 2.32 -16.78
C HIS A 92 3.57 3.72 -16.25
N LEU A 93 2.86 3.83 -15.11
CA LEU A 93 2.54 5.12 -14.48
C LEU A 93 3.80 5.93 -14.13
N LEU A 94 4.87 5.27 -13.68
CA LEU A 94 6.14 5.94 -13.39
C LEU A 94 6.85 6.42 -14.66
N LYS A 95 6.79 5.64 -15.76
CA LYS A 95 7.34 6.07 -17.06
C LYS A 95 6.57 7.29 -17.59
N GLU A 96 5.24 7.28 -17.50
CA GLU A 96 4.41 8.44 -17.88
C GLU A 96 4.72 9.68 -17.04
N SER A 97 5.17 9.49 -15.80
CA SER A 97 5.62 10.56 -14.90
C SER A 97 7.05 11.03 -15.16
N GLY A 98 7.73 10.49 -16.19
CA GLY A 98 9.07 10.91 -16.62
C GLY A 98 10.24 10.15 -15.96
N TYR A 99 9.99 9.08 -15.20
CA TYR A 99 11.07 8.28 -14.64
C TYR A 99 11.70 7.34 -15.67
N SER A 100 13.02 7.25 -15.66
CA SER A 100 13.79 6.32 -16.51
C SER A 100 13.62 4.87 -16.05
N GLU A 101 13.88 3.92 -16.94
CA GLU A 101 13.82 2.49 -16.58
C GLU A 101 14.87 2.12 -15.52
N SER A 102 16.06 2.72 -15.61
CA SER A 102 17.14 2.52 -14.63
C SER A 102 16.73 3.00 -13.24
N ASP A 103 16.05 4.14 -13.15
CA ASP A 103 15.55 4.69 -11.89
C ASP A 103 14.52 3.76 -11.24
N ILE A 104 13.61 3.22 -12.04
CA ILE A 104 12.56 2.31 -11.58
C ILE A 104 13.19 0.99 -11.12
N ALA A 105 14.18 0.47 -11.85
CA ALA A 105 14.90 -0.75 -11.49
C ALA A 105 15.71 -0.56 -10.20
N ALA A 106 16.42 0.55 -10.05
CA ALA A 106 17.18 0.87 -8.84
C ALA A 106 16.27 0.95 -7.60
N ALA A 107 15.12 1.62 -7.71
CA ALA A 107 14.15 1.71 -6.62
C ALA A 107 13.54 0.33 -6.28
N ALA A 108 13.28 -0.52 -7.27
CA ALA A 108 12.82 -1.88 -7.04
C ALA A 108 13.86 -2.74 -6.30
N LEU A 109 15.15 -2.58 -6.64
CA LEU A 109 16.25 -3.25 -5.94
C LEU A 109 16.39 -2.75 -4.50
N GLN A 110 16.28 -1.45 -4.26
CA GLN A 110 16.34 -0.87 -2.92
C GLN A 110 15.25 -1.47 -2.01
N VAL A 111 14.03 -1.64 -2.53
CA VAL A 111 12.96 -2.30 -1.76
C VAL A 111 13.31 -3.74 -1.37
N LEU A 112 14.02 -4.49 -2.22
CA LEU A 112 14.45 -5.84 -1.87
C LEU A 112 15.47 -5.81 -0.73
N VAL A 113 16.41 -4.85 -0.77
CA VAL A 113 17.36 -4.61 0.32
C VAL A 113 16.62 -4.25 1.61
N ASP A 114 15.66 -3.33 1.55
CA ASP A 114 14.90 -2.89 2.73
C ASP A 114 14.06 -4.03 3.33
N LYS A 115 13.46 -4.89 2.49
CA LYS A 115 12.76 -6.09 2.96
C LYS A 115 13.69 -7.04 3.70
N LYS A 116 14.90 -7.23 3.18
CA LYS A 116 15.91 -8.09 3.81
C LYS A 116 16.32 -7.53 5.17
N LEU A 117 16.66 -6.23 5.23
CA LEU A 117 17.04 -5.56 6.47
C LEU A 117 15.90 -5.61 7.51
N ARG A 118 14.64 -5.46 7.09
CA ARG A 118 13.49 -5.63 8.00
C ARG A 118 13.35 -7.05 8.53
N ALA A 119 13.56 -8.07 7.69
CA ALA A 119 13.51 -9.45 8.13
C ALA A 119 14.64 -9.76 9.13
N GLU A 120 15.85 -9.25 8.87
CA GLU A 120 17.00 -9.39 9.76
C GLU A 120 16.78 -8.68 11.10
N SER A 121 16.23 -7.46 11.08
CA SER A 121 15.91 -6.71 12.30
C SER A 121 14.85 -7.42 13.15
N VAL A 122 13.78 -7.94 12.54
CA VAL A 122 12.77 -8.75 13.24
C VAL A 122 13.42 -9.99 13.87
N TRP A 123 14.35 -10.63 13.15
CA TRP A 123 15.07 -11.79 13.65
C TRP A 123 16.00 -11.46 14.81
N GLN A 124 16.73 -10.35 14.73
CA GLN A 124 17.59 -9.88 15.82
C GLN A 124 16.77 -9.59 17.08
N SER A 125 15.67 -8.83 16.96
CA SER A 125 14.79 -8.53 18.09
C SER A 125 14.19 -9.79 18.70
N LEU A 126 13.83 -10.79 17.87
CA LEU A 126 13.36 -12.08 18.36
C LEU A 126 14.48 -12.84 19.10
N ASN A 127 15.69 -12.86 18.54
CA ASN A 127 16.83 -13.54 19.16
C ASN A 127 17.21 -12.91 20.50
N ASP A 128 17.19 -11.58 20.61
CA ASP A 128 17.50 -10.85 21.85
C ASP A 128 16.48 -11.18 22.95
N LEU A 129 15.18 -11.18 22.61
CA LEU A 129 14.13 -11.57 23.54
C LEU A 129 14.32 -13.01 24.05
N MET A 130 14.73 -13.91 23.17
CA MET A 130 14.99 -15.31 23.53
C MET A 130 16.24 -15.50 24.40
N GLN A 131 17.24 -14.63 24.28
CA GLN A 131 18.43 -14.68 25.15
C GLN A 131 18.10 -14.18 26.56
N ASP A 132 17.21 -13.20 26.68
CA ASP A 132 16.77 -12.63 27.96
C ASP A 132 15.89 -13.62 28.77
N GLN A 133 15.18 -14.53 28.09
CA GLN A 133 14.32 -15.54 28.73
C GLN A 133 15.06 -16.78 29.28
N GLY A 134 16.34 -16.99 28.93
CA GLY A 134 17.13 -18.14 29.37
C GLY A 134 16.73 -19.47 28.71
N GLN A 135 17.71 -20.14 28.07
CA GLN A 135 17.64 -21.41 27.31
C GLN A 135 16.47 -21.55 26.30
N LYS A 136 16.83 -21.46 25.01
CA LYS A 136 15.92 -21.70 23.89
C LYS A 136 15.30 -23.10 23.97
N THR A 137 13.99 -23.18 23.84
CA THR A 137 13.32 -24.47 23.73
C THR A 137 13.64 -25.12 22.37
N PRO A 138 13.64 -26.47 22.27
CA PRO A 138 13.87 -27.18 21.01
C PRO A 138 12.86 -26.80 19.90
N GLU A 139 11.65 -26.39 20.28
CA GLU A 139 10.61 -25.96 19.33
C GLU A 139 10.93 -24.60 18.71
N GLU A 140 11.48 -23.68 19.49
CA GLU A 140 11.90 -22.37 18.99
C GLU A 140 13.12 -22.50 18.05
N ILE A 141 14.05 -23.42 18.34
CA ILE A 141 15.17 -23.72 17.43
C ILE A 141 14.65 -24.21 16.08
N LYS A 142 13.70 -25.16 16.08
CA LYS A 142 13.07 -25.66 14.85
C LYS A 142 12.31 -24.57 14.08
N PHE A 143 11.67 -23.64 14.80
CA PHE A 143 10.99 -22.51 14.16
C PHE A 143 12.01 -21.58 13.49
N ILE A 144 13.13 -21.30 14.15
CA ILE A 144 14.22 -20.47 13.62
C ILE A 144 14.80 -21.09 12.34
N GLU A 145 15.10 -22.39 12.36
CA GLU A 145 15.64 -23.10 11.18
C GLU A 145 14.68 -23.04 9.99
N LYS A 146 13.39 -23.36 10.22
CA LYS A 146 12.37 -23.29 9.18
C LYS A 146 12.20 -21.89 8.60
N PHE A 147 12.31 -20.86 9.43
CA PHE A 147 12.20 -19.48 8.97
C PHE A 147 13.41 -19.07 8.10
N ALA A 148 14.62 -19.43 8.53
CA ALA A 148 15.84 -19.19 7.76
C ALA A 148 15.81 -19.90 6.40
N ASP A 149 15.33 -21.15 6.36
CA ASP A 149 15.15 -21.91 5.11
C ASP A 149 14.10 -21.28 4.20
N SER A 150 13.00 -20.76 4.75
CA SER A 150 11.99 -20.01 3.99
C SER A 150 12.56 -18.73 3.38
N ILE A 151 13.47 -18.03 4.07
CA ILE A 151 14.16 -16.85 3.49
C ILE A 151 15.03 -17.30 2.31
N LYS A 152 15.89 -18.31 2.50
CA LYS A 152 16.76 -18.84 1.44
C LYS A 152 15.98 -19.32 0.20
N GLN A 153 14.86 -19.99 0.40
CA GLN A 153 14.00 -20.44 -0.71
C GLN A 153 13.39 -19.26 -1.48
N LYS A 154 12.97 -18.20 -0.78
CA LYS A 154 12.46 -16.97 -1.43
C LYS A 154 13.54 -16.22 -2.19
N GLU A 155 14.78 -16.20 -1.69
CA GLU A 155 15.94 -15.62 -2.39
C GLU A 155 16.27 -16.40 -3.67
N ALA A 156 16.29 -17.74 -3.61
CA ALA A 156 16.51 -18.58 -4.79
C ALA A 156 15.41 -18.37 -5.85
N ALA A 157 14.14 -18.30 -5.44
CA ALA A 157 13.02 -18.03 -6.34
C ALA A 157 13.07 -16.61 -6.97
N ALA A 158 13.64 -15.62 -6.26
CA ALA A 158 13.82 -14.28 -6.79
C ALA A 158 14.94 -14.23 -7.86
N GLN A 159 16.01 -15.01 -7.70
CA GLN A 159 17.09 -15.10 -8.68
C GLN A 159 16.65 -15.78 -9.99
N VAL A 160 15.85 -16.85 -9.91
CA VAL A 160 15.35 -17.57 -11.10
C VAL A 160 14.45 -16.68 -11.97
N ASN A 161 13.62 -15.82 -11.36
CA ASN A 161 12.72 -14.94 -12.12
C ASN A 161 13.43 -13.76 -12.80
N ASN A 162 14.58 -13.30 -12.28
CA ASN A 162 15.38 -12.25 -12.93
C ASN A 162 16.25 -12.78 -14.09
N GLY A 163 16.60 -14.07 -14.10
CA GLY A 163 17.34 -14.69 -15.21
C GLY A 163 16.53 -14.85 -16.50
N GLY A 164 15.19 -14.85 -16.43
CA GLY A 164 14.32 -14.99 -17.60
C GLY A 164 14.10 -13.69 -18.40
N ALA A 165 14.35 -12.52 -17.81
CA ALA A 165 14.11 -11.24 -18.47
C ALA A 165 15.27 -10.78 -19.37
N ALA A 166 16.49 -11.29 -19.16
CA ALA A 166 17.67 -10.89 -19.91
C ALA A 166 17.82 -11.60 -21.28
N ALA A 167 17.07 -12.68 -21.54
CA ALA A 167 17.27 -13.51 -22.73
C ALA A 167 16.47 -13.08 -23.99
N THR A 168 15.64 -12.03 -23.92
CA THR A 168 14.72 -11.66 -25.02
C THR A 168 15.06 -10.35 -25.74
N VAL A 169 16.17 -9.67 -25.41
CA VAL A 169 16.57 -8.39 -26.05
C VAL A 169 17.63 -8.56 -27.15
N ALA A 170 17.96 -9.80 -27.52
CA ALA A 170 18.81 -10.10 -28.67
C ALA A 170 18.02 -10.79 -29.77
N ARG A 171 17.16 -10.04 -30.47
CA ARG A 171 16.74 -10.35 -31.85
C ARG A 171 16.16 -9.14 -32.55
#